data_AF-A0A7S8EKR9-F1
#
_entry.id   AF-A0A7S8EKR9-F1
#
_cell.length_a   1.000
_cell.length_b   1.000
_cell.length_c   1.000
_cell.angle_alpha   90.00
_cell.angle_beta   90.00
_cell.angle_gamma   90.00
#
_symmetry.space_group_name_H-M   'P 1'
#
loop_
_entity.id
_entity.type
_entity.pdbx_description
1 polymer ?
#
loop_
_entity_poly.entity_id
_entity_poly.type
_entity_poly.pdbx_seq_one_letter_code
_entity_poly.pdbx_strand_id
1 'polypeptide(L)'
;MTDGSGGRQPSRTHYSKTVVDAAGATQGAVFGDIPDGIWYDSLLARDTGFFIEVLGRFHRDLEPFDDVQIIADAVDGYNPMHDLAHAFGTALNAMHGDEHPLLCSAAIPHVAGKVELDLHLDAAAKARKQAAVENYLPLAEEARRILEQDPKSLENEYLISQNFDWNASWTPAWERIGRDRVAKGLYETCITYAENVQPVAQALIREGRKSTGVA
;
A
#
# COMPACT_ATOMS: atom_id res chain seq x y z
N MET A 1 -1.06 5.07 4.25
CA MET A 1 0.33 5.53 4.50
C MET A 1 0.51 7.00 4.21
N THR A 2 0.05 7.48 3.06
CA THR A 2 0.19 8.89 2.65
C THR A 2 -1.12 9.65 2.76
N ASP A 3 -1.11 10.96 2.51
CA ASP A 3 -2.31 11.80 2.45
C ASP A 3 -3.05 11.76 1.10
N GLY A 4 -2.49 11.07 0.10
CA GLY A 4 -3.06 10.91 -1.24
C GLY A 4 -3.13 12.20 -2.06
N SER A 5 -2.37 13.24 -1.71
CA SER A 5 -2.38 14.53 -2.43
C SER A 5 -1.81 14.44 -3.86
N GLY A 6 -1.09 13.37 -4.18
CA GLY A 6 -0.26 13.27 -5.38
C GLY A 6 0.69 14.46 -5.49
N GLY A 7 0.92 14.94 -6.72
CA GLY A 7 1.84 16.05 -6.97
C GLY A 7 1.34 17.44 -6.55
N ARG A 8 0.04 17.75 -6.72
CA ARG A 8 -0.50 19.12 -6.49
C ARG A 8 -1.96 19.17 -6.01
N GLN A 9 -2.58 18.04 -5.70
CA GLN A 9 -3.97 18.02 -5.26
C GLN A 9 -4.06 18.24 -3.74
N PRO A 10 -5.22 18.65 -3.21
CA PRO A 10 -5.44 18.64 -1.77
C PRO A 10 -5.32 17.21 -1.19
N SER A 11 -4.99 17.13 0.10
CA SER A 11 -5.06 15.89 0.87
C SER A 11 -6.44 15.24 0.75
N ARG A 12 -6.45 13.91 0.65
CA ARG A 12 -7.66 13.08 0.59
C ARG A 12 -7.93 12.37 1.92
N THR A 13 -7.14 12.64 2.96
CA THR A 13 -7.22 11.97 4.27
C THR A 13 -8.62 11.99 4.87
N HIS A 14 -9.39 13.07 4.70
CA HIS A 14 -10.76 13.14 5.20
C HIS A 14 -11.71 12.10 4.55
N TYR A 15 -11.58 11.85 3.25
CA TYR A 15 -12.37 10.82 2.57
C TYR A 15 -12.02 9.44 3.11
N SER A 16 -10.72 9.14 3.21
CA SER A 16 -10.24 7.89 3.78
C SER A 16 -10.68 7.70 5.22
N LYS A 17 -10.68 8.77 6.04
CA LYS A 17 -11.17 8.72 7.43
C LYS A 17 -12.63 8.31 7.51
N THR A 18 -13.48 8.92 6.67
CA THR A 18 -14.91 8.57 6.60
C THR A 18 -15.12 7.09 6.26
N VAL A 19 -14.34 6.54 5.31
CA VAL A 19 -14.40 5.12 4.95
C VAL A 19 -13.97 4.22 6.11
N VAL A 20 -12.86 4.54 6.77
CA VAL A 20 -12.36 3.76 7.93
C VAL A 20 -13.37 3.77 9.08
N ASP A 21 -13.91 4.95 9.42
CA ASP A 21 -14.89 5.10 10.49
C ASP A 21 -16.18 4.31 10.16
N ALA A 22 -16.66 4.37 8.91
CA ALA A 22 -17.84 3.63 8.47
C ALA A 22 -17.63 2.10 8.42
N ALA A 23 -16.38 1.65 8.23
CA ALA A 23 -16.01 0.25 8.30
C ALA A 23 -15.87 -0.26 9.76
N GLY A 24 -15.94 0.62 10.76
CA GLY A 24 -15.73 0.27 12.17
C GLY A 24 -14.26 0.06 12.53
N ALA A 25 -13.33 0.56 11.71
CA ALA A 25 -11.90 0.44 11.92
C ALA A 25 -11.34 1.69 12.63
N THR A 26 -10.10 1.58 13.13
CA THR A 26 -9.38 2.68 13.81
C THR A 26 -8.18 3.11 12.96
N GLN A 27 -7.90 4.40 12.93
CA GLN A 27 -6.71 4.94 12.26
C GLN A 27 -5.45 4.69 13.08
N GLY A 28 -4.38 4.19 12.44
CA GLY A 28 -3.04 4.11 13.03
C GLY A 28 -2.29 5.45 13.00
N ALA A 29 -1.12 5.49 13.63
CA ALA A 29 -0.31 6.69 13.85
C ALA A 29 0.11 7.41 12.57
N VAL A 30 0.21 6.73 11.42
CA VAL A 30 0.68 7.31 10.13
C VAL A 30 -0.49 7.61 9.18
N PHE A 31 -1.74 7.59 9.64
CA PHE A 31 -2.91 7.74 8.77
C PHE A 31 -3.00 9.14 8.12
N GLY A 32 -2.46 9.28 6.91
CA GLY A 32 -2.52 10.52 6.13
C GLY A 32 -1.77 11.69 6.74
N ASP A 33 -0.85 11.41 7.68
CA ASP A 33 -0.06 12.39 8.43
C ASP A 33 1.10 12.97 7.59
N ILE A 34 1.59 12.19 6.62
CA ILE A 34 2.73 12.55 5.79
C ILE A 34 2.27 12.80 4.34
N PRO A 35 2.51 14.00 3.78
CA PRO A 35 2.13 14.33 2.40
C PRO A 35 2.86 13.50 1.35
N ASP A 36 2.20 13.21 0.21
CA ASP A 36 2.82 12.47 -0.91
C ASP A 36 4.14 13.08 -1.38
N GLY A 37 4.29 14.42 -1.31
CA GLY A 37 5.53 15.11 -1.67
C GLY A 37 6.74 14.69 -0.80
N ILE A 38 6.53 14.49 0.50
CA ILE A 38 7.60 14.04 1.41
C ILE A 38 7.99 12.60 1.10
N TRP A 39 7.02 11.72 0.85
CA TRP A 39 7.29 10.35 0.41
C TRP A 39 8.09 10.30 -0.90
N TYR A 40 7.72 11.14 -1.85
CA TYR A 40 8.40 11.28 -3.12
C TYR A 40 9.86 11.74 -2.94
N ASP A 41 10.08 12.80 -2.17
CA ASP A 41 11.43 13.33 -1.91
C ASP A 41 12.30 12.32 -1.15
N SER A 42 11.75 11.64 -0.14
CA SER A 42 12.45 10.59 0.61
C SER A 42 12.81 9.38 -0.26
N LEU A 43 11.95 9.00 -1.22
CA LEU A 43 12.30 7.94 -2.20
C LEU A 43 13.41 8.37 -3.14
N LEU A 44 13.37 9.60 -3.64
CA LEU A 44 14.44 10.13 -4.50
C LEU A 44 15.78 10.19 -3.75
N ALA A 45 15.75 10.64 -2.50
CA ALA A 45 16.92 10.69 -1.63
C ALA A 45 17.42 9.30 -1.17
N ARG A 46 16.58 8.26 -1.29
CA ARG A 46 16.79 6.93 -0.69
C ARG A 46 17.00 7.03 0.82
N ASP A 47 16.22 7.89 1.47
CA ASP A 47 16.30 8.12 2.91
C ASP A 47 15.73 6.94 3.68
N THR A 48 16.52 5.87 3.82
CA THR A 48 16.11 4.67 4.54
C THR A 48 15.80 4.93 6.02
N GLY A 49 16.39 5.97 6.61
CA GLY A 49 16.11 6.38 7.98
C GLY A 49 14.66 6.81 8.16
N PHE A 50 14.15 7.64 7.24
CA PHE A 50 12.75 8.05 7.20
C PHE A 50 11.79 6.83 7.13
N PHE A 51 12.04 5.88 6.22
CA PHE A 51 11.17 4.71 6.08
C PHE A 51 11.22 3.79 7.32
N ILE A 52 12.40 3.62 7.93
CA ILE A 52 12.55 2.84 9.17
C ILE A 52 11.84 3.53 10.35
N GLU A 53 11.88 4.86 10.44
CA GLU A 53 11.14 5.60 11.45
C GLU A 53 9.62 5.35 11.32
N VAL A 54 9.11 5.41 10.09
CA VAL A 54 7.71 5.12 9.80
C VAL A 54 7.35 3.66 10.13
N LEU A 55 8.23 2.70 9.81
CA LEU A 55 8.06 1.29 10.19
C LEU A 55 7.91 1.15 11.71
N GLY A 56 8.76 1.84 12.47
CA GLY A 56 8.69 1.85 13.93
C GLY A 56 7.39 2.45 14.48
N ARG A 57 6.77 3.41 13.78
CA ARG A 57 5.44 3.93 14.14
C ARG A 57 4.36 2.87 13.95
N PHE A 58 4.38 2.14 12.82
CA PHE A 58 3.45 1.03 12.60
C PHE A 58 3.62 -0.08 13.63
N HIS A 59 4.85 -0.48 13.93
CA HIS A 59 5.11 -1.51 14.92
C HIS A 59 4.55 -1.16 16.29
N ARG A 60 4.71 0.11 16.75
CA ARG A 60 4.13 0.58 18.02
C ARG A 60 2.60 0.53 18.06
N ASP A 61 1.92 0.74 16.93
CA ASP A 61 0.45 0.61 16.88
C ASP A 61 -0.01 -0.84 17.11
N LEU A 62 0.87 -1.82 16.84
CA LEU A 62 0.58 -3.24 16.92
C LEU A 62 1.03 -3.87 18.25
N GLU A 63 1.90 -3.22 19.03
CA GLU A 63 2.38 -3.70 20.35
C GLU A 63 1.28 -4.15 21.33
N PRO A 64 0.07 -3.54 21.37
CA PRO A 64 -0.99 -3.97 22.28
C PRO A 64 -1.68 -5.30 21.91
N PHE A 65 -1.36 -5.89 20.75
CA PHE A 65 -2.07 -7.05 20.21
C PHE A 65 -1.16 -8.28 20.18
N ASP A 66 -1.63 -9.39 20.76
CA ASP A 66 -0.88 -10.65 20.80
C ASP A 66 -1.00 -11.46 19.51
N ASP A 67 -2.11 -11.30 18.77
CA ASP A 67 -2.44 -12.06 17.56
C ASP A 67 -2.84 -11.09 16.43
N VAL A 68 -2.00 -10.98 15.40
CA VAL A 68 -2.13 -9.95 14.35
C VAL A 68 -2.00 -10.56 12.96
N GLN A 69 -3.05 -10.44 12.15
CA GLN A 69 -2.98 -10.65 10.70
C GLN A 69 -2.63 -9.32 10.01
N ILE A 70 -1.47 -9.27 9.36
CA ILE A 70 -1.08 -8.09 8.57
C ILE A 70 -1.61 -8.23 7.15
N ILE A 71 -2.23 -7.16 6.64
CA ILE A 71 -2.68 -7.03 5.26
C ILE A 71 -2.02 -5.77 4.67
N ALA A 72 -1.40 -5.90 3.51
CA ALA A 72 -0.79 -4.79 2.77
C ALA A 72 -1.25 -4.77 1.30
N ASP A 73 -0.76 -3.82 0.52
CA ASP A 73 -0.91 -3.90 -0.93
C ASP A 73 0.01 -5.01 -1.49
N ALA A 74 -0.42 -5.63 -2.59
CA ALA A 74 0.42 -6.53 -3.37
C ALA A 74 1.46 -5.72 -4.17
N VAL A 75 2.61 -6.35 -4.46
CA VAL A 75 3.52 -5.84 -5.48
C VAL A 75 2.90 -6.12 -6.84
N ASP A 76 2.42 -5.06 -7.49
CA ASP A 76 1.66 -5.14 -8.75
C ASP A 76 2.16 -4.18 -9.82
N GLY A 77 3.12 -3.31 -9.48
CA GLY A 77 3.74 -2.39 -10.43
C GLY A 77 2.82 -1.25 -10.87
N TYR A 78 1.71 -1.01 -10.17
CA TYR A 78 0.78 0.09 -10.41
C TYR A 78 1.28 1.43 -9.82
N ASN A 79 1.82 1.40 -8.59
CA ASN A 79 2.29 2.57 -7.87
C ASN A 79 3.47 2.20 -6.95
N PRO A 80 4.58 2.97 -6.94
CA PRO A 80 5.73 2.66 -6.09
C PRO A 80 5.39 2.60 -4.58
N MET A 81 4.43 3.39 -4.12
CA MET A 81 4.00 3.37 -2.71
C MET A 81 3.18 2.14 -2.35
N HIS A 82 2.40 1.58 -3.31
CA HIS A 82 1.68 0.31 -3.09
C HIS A 82 2.70 -0.82 -2.99
N ASP A 83 3.64 -0.90 -3.93
CA ASP A 83 4.69 -1.90 -3.88
C ASP A 83 5.52 -1.78 -2.58
N LEU A 84 5.81 -0.57 -2.10
CA LEU A 84 6.47 -0.37 -0.80
C LEU A 84 5.62 -0.76 0.40
N ALA A 85 4.29 -0.62 0.34
CA ALA A 85 3.42 -1.09 1.41
C ALA A 85 3.59 -2.59 1.64
N HIS A 86 3.83 -3.38 0.59
CA HIS A 86 4.21 -4.79 0.71
C HIS A 86 5.51 -4.98 1.50
N ALA A 87 6.55 -4.17 1.24
CA ALA A 87 7.82 -4.23 1.96
C ALA A 87 7.67 -3.86 3.45
N PHE A 88 6.84 -2.86 3.76
CA PHE A 88 6.45 -2.54 5.14
C PHE A 88 5.72 -3.71 5.80
N GLY A 89 4.72 -4.28 5.12
CA GLY A 89 3.98 -5.44 5.61
C GLY A 89 4.89 -6.63 5.88
N THR A 90 5.86 -6.88 5.01
CA THR A 90 6.86 -7.95 5.17
C THR A 90 7.74 -7.72 6.40
N ALA A 91 8.21 -6.48 6.59
CA ALA A 91 9.03 -6.12 7.75
C ALA A 91 8.23 -6.23 9.06
N LEU A 92 6.98 -5.76 9.09
CA LEU A 92 6.09 -5.86 10.24
C LEU A 92 5.76 -7.32 10.57
N ASN A 93 5.49 -8.16 9.57
CA ASN A 93 5.18 -9.58 9.78
C ASN A 93 6.35 -10.29 10.47
N ALA A 94 7.57 -10.00 10.03
CA ALA A 94 8.77 -10.51 10.69
C ALA A 94 8.86 -10.01 12.14
N MET A 95 8.69 -8.71 12.38
CA MET A 95 8.75 -8.14 13.74
C MET A 95 7.71 -8.75 14.70
N HIS A 96 6.55 -9.18 14.18
CA HIS A 96 5.48 -9.82 14.93
C HIS A 96 5.52 -11.36 14.91
N GLY A 97 6.63 -11.96 14.50
CA GLY A 97 6.89 -13.40 14.68
C GLY A 97 6.42 -14.31 13.54
N ASP A 98 5.93 -13.76 12.42
CA ASP A 98 5.52 -14.52 11.22
C ASP A 98 4.52 -15.67 11.49
N GLU A 99 3.73 -15.61 12.57
CA GLU A 99 2.75 -16.65 12.90
C GLU A 99 1.66 -16.79 11.83
N HIS A 100 1.26 -15.66 11.24
CA HIS A 100 0.40 -15.58 10.08
C HIS A 100 1.18 -15.17 8.84
N PRO A 101 0.82 -15.66 7.65
CA PRO A 101 1.40 -15.17 6.41
C PRO A 101 0.96 -13.73 6.15
N LEU A 102 1.85 -12.90 5.59
CA LEU A 102 1.44 -11.62 5.01
C LEU A 102 0.40 -11.87 3.91
N LEU A 103 -0.77 -11.25 4.08
CA LEU A 103 -1.81 -11.22 3.05
C LEU A 103 -1.77 -9.88 2.31
N CYS A 104 -2.17 -9.91 1.05
CA CYS A 104 -2.10 -8.76 0.16
C CYS A 104 -3.43 -8.52 -0.56
N SER A 105 -3.80 -7.25 -0.72
CA SER A 105 -4.84 -6.82 -1.66
C SER A 105 -4.20 -6.24 -2.92
N ALA A 106 -4.72 -6.57 -4.09
CA ALA A 106 -4.17 -6.11 -5.36
C ALA A 106 -4.94 -4.90 -5.89
N ALA A 107 -4.24 -3.87 -6.40
CA ALA A 107 -4.89 -2.71 -6.99
C ALA A 107 -5.29 -2.95 -8.47
N ILE A 108 -4.71 -3.97 -9.10
CA ILE A 108 -5.01 -4.37 -10.48
C ILE A 108 -5.39 -5.87 -10.54
N PRO A 109 -6.13 -6.31 -11.57
CA PRO A 109 -6.45 -7.73 -11.74
C PRO A 109 -5.22 -8.56 -12.13
N HIS A 110 -5.31 -9.88 -11.90
CA HIS A 110 -4.33 -10.89 -12.33
C HIS A 110 -2.90 -10.72 -11.74
N VAL A 111 -2.79 -10.13 -10.56
CA VAL A 111 -1.52 -10.07 -9.82
C VAL A 111 -1.08 -11.47 -9.40
N ALA A 112 0.22 -11.73 -9.51
CA ALA A 112 0.80 -13.01 -9.12
C ALA A 112 0.69 -13.23 -7.61
N GLY A 113 0.22 -14.41 -7.22
CA GLY A 113 0.07 -14.82 -5.82
C GLY A 113 -0.89 -16.01 -5.69
N LYS A 114 -0.98 -16.57 -4.50
CA LYS A 114 -1.96 -17.60 -4.17
C LYS A 114 -3.12 -16.95 -3.43
N VAL A 115 -4.35 -17.14 -3.91
CA VAL A 115 -5.55 -16.72 -3.17
C VAL A 115 -5.62 -17.54 -1.88
N GLU A 116 -5.52 -16.87 -0.75
CA GLU A 116 -5.66 -17.48 0.59
C GLU A 116 -7.06 -17.27 1.14
N LEU A 117 -7.68 -16.12 0.84
CA LEU A 117 -9.05 -15.82 1.21
C LEU A 117 -9.85 -15.33 0.00
N ASP A 118 -11.04 -15.92 -0.16
CA ASP A 118 -12.10 -15.50 -1.08
C ASP A 118 -13.34 -15.17 -0.23
N LEU A 119 -13.60 -13.89 -0.06
CA LEU A 119 -14.62 -13.37 0.85
C LEU A 119 -15.81 -12.89 0.04
N HIS A 120 -16.94 -13.59 0.16
CA HIS A 120 -18.21 -13.09 -0.36
C HIS A 120 -18.82 -12.09 0.62
N LEU A 121 -19.05 -10.86 0.17
CA LEU A 121 -19.60 -9.81 1.02
C LEU A 121 -21.10 -9.97 1.17
N ASP A 122 -21.56 -9.98 2.43
CA ASP A 122 -22.99 -9.92 2.70
C ASP A 122 -23.59 -8.56 2.24
N ALA A 123 -24.92 -8.47 2.24
CA ALA A 123 -25.62 -7.28 1.78
C ALA A 123 -25.23 -6.01 2.55
N ALA A 124 -24.91 -6.12 3.85
CA ALA A 124 -24.54 -4.98 4.68
C ALA A 124 -23.10 -4.52 4.38
N ALA A 125 -22.17 -5.45 4.22
CA ALA A 125 -20.79 -5.19 3.84
C ALA A 125 -20.70 -4.60 2.42
N LYS A 126 -21.44 -5.19 1.47
CA LYS A 126 -21.57 -4.67 0.10
C LYS A 126 -22.13 -3.24 0.10
N ALA A 127 -23.17 -2.97 0.89
CA ALA A 127 -23.74 -1.62 1.00
C ALA A 127 -22.73 -0.60 1.57
N ARG A 128 -21.93 -0.98 2.59
CA ARG A 128 -20.85 -0.11 3.09
C ARG A 128 -19.78 0.15 2.03
N LYS A 129 -19.37 -0.88 1.28
CA LYS A 129 -18.38 -0.76 0.19
C LYS A 129 -18.91 0.15 -0.93
N GLN A 130 -20.16 -0.04 -1.36
CA GLN A 130 -20.83 0.81 -2.35
C GLN A 130 -20.86 2.28 -1.88
N ALA A 131 -21.30 2.53 -0.64
CA ALA A 131 -21.35 3.88 -0.10
C ALA A 131 -19.95 4.52 0.00
N ALA A 132 -18.92 3.75 0.36
CA ALA A 132 -17.54 4.24 0.37
C ALA A 132 -17.09 4.68 -1.04
N VAL A 133 -17.38 3.87 -2.06
CA VAL A 133 -17.05 4.17 -3.46
C VAL A 133 -17.77 5.42 -3.95
N GLU A 134 -19.08 5.54 -3.69
CA GLU A 134 -19.89 6.69 -4.13
C GLU A 134 -19.46 8.01 -3.47
N ASN A 135 -19.04 7.96 -2.20
CA ASN A 135 -18.68 9.15 -1.44
C ASN A 135 -17.21 9.57 -1.60
N TYR A 136 -16.35 8.74 -2.19
CA TYR A 136 -14.94 9.07 -2.44
C TYR A 136 -14.78 9.90 -3.71
N LEU A 137 -15.24 11.16 -3.67
CA LEU A 137 -15.36 12.04 -4.83
C LEU A 137 -14.08 12.17 -5.69
N PRO A 138 -12.86 12.29 -5.12
CA PRO A 138 -11.64 12.41 -5.92
C PRO A 138 -11.32 11.19 -6.81
N LEU A 139 -11.96 10.03 -6.57
CA LEU A 139 -11.77 8.78 -7.31
C LEU A 139 -13.06 8.31 -8.01
N ALA A 140 -14.08 9.16 -8.10
CA ALA A 140 -15.39 8.77 -8.61
C ALA A 140 -15.35 8.29 -10.07
N GLU A 141 -14.50 8.89 -10.90
CA GLU A 141 -14.38 8.53 -12.31
C GLU A 141 -13.61 7.22 -12.50
N GLU A 142 -12.52 7.00 -11.76
CA GLU A 142 -11.83 5.71 -11.72
C GLU A 142 -12.76 4.59 -11.25
N ALA A 143 -13.49 4.83 -10.16
CA ALA A 143 -14.46 3.89 -9.63
C ALA A 143 -15.56 3.55 -10.64
N ARG A 144 -16.13 4.56 -11.32
CA ARG A 144 -17.13 4.35 -12.37
C ARG A 144 -16.62 3.42 -13.47
N ARG A 145 -15.39 3.62 -13.94
CA ARG A 145 -14.80 2.77 -15.00
C ARG A 145 -14.58 1.33 -14.53
N ILE A 146 -14.14 1.14 -13.29
CA ILE A 146 -13.97 -0.21 -12.72
C ILE A 146 -15.32 -0.92 -12.65
N LEU A 147 -16.36 -0.24 -12.16
CA LEU A 147 -17.71 -0.81 -12.04
C LEU A 147 -18.37 -1.09 -13.40
N GLU A 148 -18.06 -0.30 -14.42
CA GLU A 148 -18.52 -0.56 -15.79
C GLU A 148 -17.84 -1.78 -16.43
N GLN A 149 -16.56 -2.01 -16.10
CA GLN A 149 -15.81 -3.17 -16.57
C GLN A 149 -16.18 -4.45 -15.81
N ASP A 150 -16.36 -4.33 -14.49
CA ASP A 150 -16.77 -5.43 -13.63
C ASP A 150 -17.83 -4.96 -12.61
N PRO A 151 -19.13 -5.09 -12.96
CA PRO A 151 -20.23 -4.75 -12.06
C PRO A 151 -20.27 -5.58 -10.77
N LYS A 152 -19.54 -6.70 -10.71
CA LYS A 152 -19.49 -7.60 -9.55
C LYS A 152 -18.27 -7.37 -8.66
N SER A 153 -17.40 -6.42 -8.99
CA SER A 153 -16.20 -6.07 -8.23
C SER A 153 -16.46 -5.65 -6.78
N LEU A 154 -17.72 -5.34 -6.43
CA LEU A 154 -18.14 -5.01 -5.06
C LEU A 154 -18.72 -6.19 -4.28
N GLU A 155 -18.82 -7.38 -4.89
CA GLU A 155 -19.42 -8.57 -4.26
C GLU A 155 -18.41 -9.43 -3.54
N ASN A 156 -17.15 -9.41 -3.97
CA ASN A 156 -16.09 -10.25 -3.41
C ASN A 156 -14.86 -9.43 -3.05
N GLU A 157 -14.10 -9.92 -2.08
CA GLU A 157 -12.73 -9.50 -1.78
C GLU A 157 -11.81 -10.70 -1.86
N TYR A 158 -10.63 -10.49 -2.43
CA TYR A 158 -9.59 -11.52 -2.52
C TYR A 158 -8.36 -11.04 -1.75
N LEU A 159 -7.86 -11.90 -0.87
CA LEU A 159 -6.56 -11.70 -0.24
C LEU A 159 -5.60 -12.80 -0.68
N ILE A 160 -4.44 -12.38 -1.16
CA ILE A 160 -3.42 -13.29 -1.70
C ILE A 160 -2.20 -13.33 -0.78
N SER A 161 -1.55 -14.49 -0.70
CA SER A 161 -0.15 -14.55 -0.29
C SER A 161 0.73 -14.34 -1.52
N GLN A 162 1.77 -13.50 -1.38
CA GLN A 162 2.68 -13.18 -2.46
C GLN A 162 4.12 -13.25 -1.95
N ASN A 163 4.99 -13.90 -2.73
CA ASN A 163 6.43 -13.87 -2.51
C ASN A 163 7.07 -13.05 -3.65
N PHE A 164 7.71 -11.94 -3.30
CA PHE A 164 8.38 -11.05 -4.24
C PHE A 164 9.87 -10.95 -3.92
N ASP A 165 10.72 -11.26 -4.91
CA ASP A 165 12.18 -11.13 -4.77
C ASP A 165 12.62 -9.68 -5.03
N TRP A 166 12.77 -8.92 -3.96
CA TRP A 166 13.28 -7.55 -3.98
C TRP A 166 14.74 -7.43 -4.45
N ASN A 167 15.47 -8.53 -4.70
CA ASN A 167 16.81 -8.49 -5.31
C ASN A 167 16.77 -8.65 -6.83
N ALA A 168 15.68 -9.17 -7.37
CA ALA A 168 15.54 -9.37 -8.80
C ALA A 168 15.47 -8.02 -9.53
N SER A 169 16.07 -7.96 -10.71
CA SER A 169 15.86 -6.87 -11.64
C SER A 169 14.41 -6.87 -12.11
N TRP A 170 13.75 -5.71 -12.02
CA TRP A 170 12.37 -5.55 -12.42
C TRP A 170 12.14 -4.13 -12.96
N THR A 171 11.15 -3.99 -13.85
CA THR A 171 10.76 -2.70 -14.42
C THR A 171 9.24 -2.57 -14.36
N PRO A 172 8.70 -1.97 -13.29
CA PRO A 172 7.26 -1.82 -13.10
C PRO A 172 6.64 -0.83 -14.09
N ALA A 173 5.32 -0.95 -14.29
CA ALA A 173 4.58 -0.06 -15.18
C ALA A 173 4.62 1.40 -14.69
N TRP A 174 4.62 1.63 -13.37
CA TRP A 174 4.70 2.97 -12.80
C TRP A 174 5.99 3.72 -13.17
N GLU A 175 7.10 3.05 -13.47
CA GLU A 175 8.31 3.74 -13.95
C GLU A 175 8.11 4.38 -15.32
N ARG A 176 7.51 3.62 -16.25
CA ARG A 176 7.21 4.13 -17.60
C ARG A 176 6.27 5.33 -17.51
N ILE A 177 5.27 5.24 -16.64
CA ILE A 177 4.32 6.34 -16.38
C ILE A 177 5.05 7.53 -15.73
N GLY A 178 5.96 7.29 -14.79
CA GLY A 178 6.80 8.31 -14.16
C GLY A 178 7.63 9.09 -15.18
N ARG A 179 8.31 8.39 -16.10
CA ARG A 179 9.08 9.01 -17.19
C ARG A 179 8.23 9.91 -18.09
N ASP A 180 7.03 9.45 -18.45
CA ASP A 180 6.08 10.26 -19.23
C ASP A 180 5.62 11.51 -18.44
N ARG A 181 5.37 11.38 -17.14
CA ARG A 181 4.99 12.52 -16.28
C ARG A 181 6.12 13.55 -16.13
N VAL A 182 7.38 13.10 -16.06
CA VAL A 182 8.56 13.99 -16.07
C VAL A 182 8.69 14.72 -17.41
N ALA A 183 8.54 14.00 -18.53
CA ALA A 183 8.56 14.61 -19.86
C ALA A 183 7.47 15.68 -20.05
N LYS A 184 6.34 15.55 -19.34
CA LYS A 184 5.24 16.53 -19.29
C LYS A 184 5.42 17.63 -18.25
N GLY A 185 6.53 17.64 -17.50
CA GLY A 185 6.83 18.64 -16.47
C GLY A 185 5.95 18.55 -15.22
N LEU A 186 5.31 17.40 -14.97
CA LEU A 186 4.47 17.19 -13.79
C LEU A 186 5.29 16.82 -12.54
N TYR A 187 6.44 16.20 -12.75
CA TYR A 187 7.41 15.84 -11.72
C TYR A 187 8.81 16.19 -12.22
N GLU A 188 9.74 16.44 -11.30
CA GLU A 188 11.12 16.79 -11.62
C GLU A 188 11.93 15.55 -12.02
N THR A 189 11.83 14.48 -11.22
CA THR A 189 12.61 13.25 -11.41
C THR A 189 11.71 12.03 -11.41
N CYS A 190 12.05 11.04 -12.24
CA CYS A 190 11.35 9.77 -12.26
C CYS A 190 11.90 8.87 -11.16
N ILE A 191 11.05 8.40 -10.25
CA ILE A 191 11.38 7.30 -9.36
C ILE A 191 11.59 6.05 -10.22
N THR A 192 12.65 5.28 -9.94
CA THR A 192 12.89 3.96 -10.54
C THR A 192 12.95 2.88 -9.46
N TYR A 193 12.63 1.65 -9.85
CA TYR A 193 12.70 0.50 -8.96
C TYR A 193 14.14 0.29 -8.51
N ALA A 194 15.07 0.18 -9.45
CA ALA A 194 16.46 -0.14 -9.16
C ALA A 194 17.15 0.93 -8.30
N GLU A 195 16.93 2.22 -8.60
CA GLU A 195 17.65 3.29 -7.91
C GLU A 195 16.96 3.71 -6.61
N ASN A 196 15.62 3.77 -6.58
CA ASN A 196 14.90 4.42 -5.48
C ASN A 196 14.15 3.43 -4.58
N VAL A 197 13.35 2.54 -5.15
CA VAL A 197 12.45 1.66 -4.38
C VAL A 197 13.19 0.46 -3.79
N GLN A 198 14.00 -0.23 -4.61
CA GLN A 198 14.70 -1.45 -4.22
C GLN A 198 15.59 -1.25 -2.98
N PRO A 199 16.45 -0.22 -2.89
CA PRO A 199 17.28 -0.02 -1.69
C PRO A 199 16.46 0.22 -0.41
N VAL A 200 15.33 0.93 -0.53
CA VAL A 200 14.43 1.21 0.60
C VAL A 200 13.71 -0.06 1.05
N ALA A 201 13.14 -0.83 0.12
CA ALA A 201 12.47 -2.09 0.43
C ALA A 201 13.43 -3.09 1.11
N GLN A 202 14.67 -3.19 0.60
CA GLN A 202 15.70 -4.03 1.20
C GLN A 202 16.08 -3.58 2.62
N ALA A 203 16.13 -2.27 2.88
CA ALA A 203 16.41 -1.74 4.21
C ALA A 203 15.28 -2.08 5.20
N LEU A 204 14.02 -1.92 4.80
CA LEU A 204 12.84 -2.29 5.59
C LEU A 204 12.84 -3.77 5.96
N ILE A 205 12.99 -4.65 4.97
CA ILE A 205 12.99 -6.10 5.17
C ILE A 205 14.14 -6.53 6.09
N ARG A 206 15.32 -5.92 5.93
CA ARG A 206 16.46 -6.19 6.82
C ARG A 206 16.15 -5.75 8.25
N GLU A 207 15.53 -4.60 8.43
CA GLU A 207 15.17 -4.09 9.75
C GLU A 207 14.17 -4.99 10.47
N GLY A 208 13.14 -5.47 9.76
CA GLY A 208 12.19 -6.42 10.32
C GLY A 208 12.85 -7.69 10.84
N ARG A 209 13.83 -8.24 10.10
CA ARG A 209 14.58 -9.45 10.50
C ARG A 209 15.56 -9.23 11.65
N LYS A 210 16.11 -8.02 11.83
CA LYS A 210 16.99 -7.75 12.99
C LYS A 210 16.24 -7.85 14.30
N SER A 211 14.98 -7.41 14.30
CA SER A 211 14.13 -7.38 15.50
C SER A 211 13.76 -8.78 16.00
N THR A 212 13.84 -9.81 15.15
CA THR A 212 13.58 -11.20 15.52
C THR A 212 14.81 -11.97 16.00
N GLY A 213 16.00 -11.36 16.01
CA GLY A 213 17.23 -12.01 16.47
C GLY A 213 17.74 -13.16 15.57
N VAL A 214 17.22 -13.29 14.34
CA VAL A 214 17.71 -14.27 13.37
C VAL A 214 18.72 -13.57 12.44
N ALA A 215 20.00 -13.75 12.76
CA ALA A 215 21.13 -13.39 11.90
C ALA A 215 21.36 -14.44 10.79
#